data_AF-A0A536VLI1-F1
#
_entry.id   AF-A0A536VLI1-F1
#
_cell.length_a   1.000
_cell.length_b   1.000
_cell.length_c   1.000
_cell.angle_alpha   90.00
_cell.angle_beta   90.00
_cell.angle_gamma   90.00
#
_symmetry.space_group_name_H-M   'P 1'
#
loop_
_entity.id
_entity.type
_entity.pdbx_description
1 polymer ?
#
loop_
_entity_poly.entity_id
_entity_poly.type
_entity_poly.pdbx_seq_one_letter_code
_entity_poly.pdbx_strand_id
1 'polypeptide(L)'
;LDFAVVMRSFLRADPDIIMVGEMRDKETTGTGIEASLTGHLVFATLHTNSAPESITRLLDMGMDPFNFSDALLGILAQRLAKRLCGKCKQTYAPAADEMKHILQEYCSEL
;
A
#
# COMPACT_ATOMS: atom_id res chain seq x y z
N LEU A 1 -4.44 -16.08 18.97
CA LEU A 1 -3.84 -14.73 18.86
C LEU A 1 -4.31 -14.16 17.54
N ASP A 2 -4.95 -12.99 17.57
CA ASP A 2 -5.53 -12.33 16.40
C ASP A 2 -5.01 -10.89 16.32
N PHE A 3 -4.88 -10.34 15.11
CA PHE A 3 -4.26 -9.03 14.87
C PHE A 3 -4.97 -7.91 15.64
N ALA A 4 -6.30 -7.90 15.65
CA ALA A 4 -7.07 -6.89 16.37
C ALA A 4 -6.82 -6.90 17.89
N VAL A 5 -6.62 -8.08 18.49
CA VAL A 5 -6.31 -8.22 19.93
C VAL A 5 -4.93 -7.64 20.25
N VAL A 6 -3.94 -7.90 19.40
CA VAL A 6 -2.58 -7.37 19.55
C VAL A 6 -2.59 -5.85 19.36
N MET A 7 -3.30 -5.33 18.36
CA MET A 7 -3.45 -3.89 18.10
C MET A 7 -4.02 -3.14 19.29
N ARG A 8 -5.10 -3.64 19.91
CA ARG A 8 -5.66 -3.05 21.14
C ARG A 8 -4.68 -3.03 22.30
N SER A 9 -3.77 -4.00 22.37
CA SER A 9 -2.75 -4.05 23.41
C SER A 9 -1.65 -3.00 23.17
N PHE A 10 -1.25 -2.81 21.91
CA PHE A 10 -0.27 -1.77 21.54
C PHE A 10 -0.76 -0.37 21.85
N LEU A 11 -2.04 -0.06 21.65
CA LEU A 11 -2.62 1.25 21.99
C LEU A 11 -2.50 1.62 23.48
N ARG A 12 -2.17 0.65 24.36
CA ARG A 12 -1.94 0.88 25.80
C ARG A 12 -0.46 0.91 26.17
N ALA A 13 0.42 0.76 25.19
CA ALA A 13 1.86 0.69 25.38
C ALA A 13 2.57 2.03 25.08
N ASP A 14 1.81 3.13 24.97
CA ASP A 14 2.32 4.46 24.63
C ASP A 14 3.15 4.49 23.31
N PRO A 15 2.64 3.95 22.18
CA PRO A 15 3.41 3.94 20.94
C PRO A 15 3.32 5.30 20.24
N ASP A 16 4.39 5.70 19.54
CA ASP A 16 4.32 6.81 18.57
C ASP A 16 4.03 6.30 17.15
N ILE A 17 4.58 5.14 16.80
CA ILE A 17 4.53 4.54 15.46
C ILE A 17 4.07 3.09 15.58
N ILE A 18 3.09 2.70 14.75
CA ILE A 18 2.53 1.36 14.70
C ILE A 18 2.76 0.78 13.30
N MET A 19 3.25 -0.45 13.23
CA MET A 19 3.41 -1.19 11.97
C MET A 19 2.51 -2.42 11.97
N VAL A 20 1.54 -2.43 11.07
CA VAL A 20 0.62 -3.55 10.83
C VAL A 20 1.11 -4.30 9.60
N GLY A 21 1.58 -5.53 9.81
CA GLY A 21 2.16 -6.33 8.72
C GLY A 21 1.24 -6.43 7.51
N GLU A 22 -0.05 -6.70 7.71
CA GLU A 22 -1.06 -6.76 6.66
C GLU A 22 -2.45 -6.49 7.25
N MET A 23 -3.26 -5.67 6.58
CA MET A 23 -4.66 -5.41 6.95
C MET A 23 -5.60 -6.31 6.16
N ARG A 24 -6.01 -7.43 6.76
CA ARG A 24 -6.85 -8.45 6.08
C ARG A 24 -8.34 -8.28 6.31
N ASP A 25 -8.71 -7.90 7.52
CA ASP A 25 -10.07 -7.91 8.02
C ASP A 25 -10.52 -6.51 8.45
N LYS A 26 -11.84 -6.33 8.53
CA LYS A 26 -12.48 -5.06 8.87
C LYS A 26 -12.05 -4.54 10.24
N GLU A 27 -11.83 -5.42 11.22
CA GLU A 27 -11.55 -5.04 12.61
C GLU A 27 -10.12 -4.48 12.73
N THR A 28 -9.14 -5.15 12.12
CA THR A 28 -7.73 -4.73 12.07
C THR A 28 -7.59 -3.41 11.32
N THR A 29 -8.24 -3.27 10.16
CA THR A 29 -8.22 -2.01 9.39
C THR A 29 -8.88 -0.87 10.16
N GLY A 30 -10.05 -1.10 10.76
CA GLY A 30 -10.74 -0.10 11.56
C GLY A 30 -9.90 0.38 12.75
N THR A 31 -9.31 -0.55 13.50
CA THR A 31 -8.43 -0.23 14.63
C THR A 31 -7.21 0.58 14.18
N GLY A 32 -6.63 0.25 13.02
CA GLY A 32 -5.51 1.01 12.45
C GLY A 32 -5.89 2.45 12.07
N ILE A 33 -7.07 2.65 11.47
CA ILE A 33 -7.56 4.00 11.13
C ILE A 33 -7.85 4.80 12.40
N GLU A 34 -8.49 4.21 13.40
CA GLU A 34 -8.73 4.86 14.70
C GLU A 34 -7.41 5.26 15.39
N ALA A 35 -6.40 4.39 15.33
CA ALA A 35 -5.07 4.70 15.84
C ALA A 35 -4.45 5.93 15.11
N SER A 36 -4.57 5.98 13.78
CA SER A 36 -4.11 7.14 12.99
C SER A 36 -4.82 8.44 13.37
N LEU A 37 -6.14 8.39 13.57
CA LEU A 37 -6.95 9.56 13.96
C LEU A 37 -6.66 10.06 15.38
N THR A 38 -6.07 9.22 16.22
CA THR A 38 -5.70 9.55 17.61
C THR A 38 -4.23 9.99 17.76
N GLY A 39 -3.53 10.23 16.65
CA GLY A 39 -2.20 10.84 16.64
C GLY A 39 -1.03 9.87 16.46
N HIS A 40 -1.31 8.59 16.15
CA HIS A 40 -0.26 7.61 15.88
C HIS A 40 0.10 7.58 14.40
N LEU A 41 1.39 7.44 14.08
CA LEU A 41 1.78 7.16 12.69
C LEU A 41 1.64 5.66 12.42
N VAL A 42 0.71 5.30 11.53
CA VAL A 42 0.43 3.89 11.20
C VAL A 42 0.96 3.54 9.82
N PHE A 43 1.82 2.53 9.76
CA PHE A 43 2.21 1.85 8.52
C PHE A 43 1.44 0.54 8.39
N ALA A 44 0.90 0.29 7.21
CA ALA A 44 0.19 -0.96 6.92
C ALA A 44 0.43 -1.40 5.48
N THR A 45 0.19 -2.69 5.21
CA THR A 45 0.19 -3.21 3.84
C THR A 45 -1.19 -3.75 3.46
N LEU A 46 -1.50 -3.61 2.17
CA LEU A 46 -2.69 -4.14 1.50
C LEU A 46 -2.25 -4.83 0.22
N HIS A 47 -2.98 -5.87 -0.18
CA HIS A 47 -2.75 -6.56 -1.45
C HIS A 47 -3.68 -6.03 -2.53
N THR A 48 -3.22 -5.04 -3.28
CA THR A 48 -3.91 -4.42 -4.42
C THR A 48 -2.94 -4.26 -5.59
N ASN A 49 -3.47 -4.14 -6.82
CA ASN A 49 -2.60 -4.06 -8.01
C ASN A 49 -2.08 -2.64 -8.27
N SER A 50 -2.75 -1.64 -7.70
CA SER A 50 -2.45 -0.22 -7.87
C SER A 50 -2.74 0.57 -6.58
N ALA A 51 -2.17 1.77 -6.48
CA ALA A 51 -2.42 2.64 -5.34
C ALA A 51 -3.91 3.05 -5.23
N PRO A 52 -4.59 3.49 -6.32
CA PRO A 52 -6.01 3.82 -6.27
C PRO A 52 -6.91 2.65 -5.88
N GLU A 53 -6.61 1.42 -6.34
CA GLU A 53 -7.36 0.21 -5.93
C GLU A 53 -7.38 -0.01 -4.42
N SER A 54 -6.37 0.49 -3.69
CA SER A 54 -6.35 0.40 -2.23
C SER A 54 -7.46 1.20 -1.58
N ILE A 55 -7.88 2.32 -2.19
CA ILE A 55 -9.02 3.11 -1.72
C ILE A 55 -10.30 2.31 -1.91
N THR A 56 -10.52 1.75 -3.11
CA THR A 56 -11.66 0.88 -3.39
C THR A 56 -11.70 -0.30 -2.43
N ARG A 57 -10.55 -0.91 -2.14
CA ARG A 57 -10.44 -2.02 -1.20
C ARG A 57 -10.87 -1.64 0.21
N LEU A 58 -10.47 -0.47 0.70
CA LEU A 58 -10.90 0.03 2.02
C LEU A 58 -12.43 0.24 2.07
N LEU A 59 -13.01 0.77 1.00
CA LEU A 59 -14.46 0.93 0.86
C LEU A 59 -15.19 -0.43 0.87
N ASP A 60 -14.67 -1.41 0.12
CA ASP A 60 -15.23 -2.77 0.06
C ASP A 60 -15.15 -3.49 1.41
N MET A 61 -14.13 -3.19 2.22
CA MET A 61 -14.01 -3.67 3.61
C MET A 61 -15.00 -2.98 4.57
N GLY A 62 -15.76 -1.98 4.08
CA GLY A 62 -16.75 -1.25 4.83
C GLY A 62 -16.14 -0.18 5.74
N MET A 63 -15.00 0.40 5.36
CA MET A 63 -14.45 1.59 6.00
C MET A 63 -15.25 2.82 5.62
N ASP A 64 -15.47 3.70 6.59
CA ASP A 64 -16.15 4.96 6.36
C ASP A 64 -15.25 5.90 5.52
N PRO A 65 -15.74 6.43 4.38
CA PRO A 65 -14.96 7.27 3.49
C PRO A 65 -14.34 8.50 4.16
N PHE A 66 -15.05 9.12 5.11
CA PHE A 66 -14.57 10.34 5.77
C PHE A 66 -13.46 10.02 6.77
N ASN A 67 -13.65 8.97 7.58
CA ASN A 67 -12.67 8.60 8.60
C ASN A 67 -11.32 8.20 7.99
N PHE A 68 -11.32 7.36 6.95
CA PHE A 68 -10.04 6.96 6.36
C PHE A 68 -9.45 8.06 5.47
N SER A 69 -10.25 8.95 4.85
CA SER A 69 -9.70 10.08 4.08
C SER A 69 -8.91 11.04 4.97
N ASP A 70 -9.38 11.27 6.20
CA ASP A 70 -8.68 12.14 7.16
C ASP A 70 -7.41 11.45 7.73
N ALA A 71 -7.43 10.13 7.86
CA ALA A 71 -6.29 9.36 8.37
C ALA A 71 -5.19 9.08 7.31
N LEU A 72 -5.55 9.03 6.02
CA LEU A 72 -4.68 8.55 4.96
C LEU A 72 -3.71 9.64 4.46
N LEU A 73 -2.42 9.47 4.75
CA LEU A 73 -1.37 10.37 4.26
C LEU A 73 -0.89 10.03 2.84
N GLY A 74 -0.87 8.75 2.47
CA GLY A 74 -0.40 8.32 1.16
C GLY A 74 -0.44 6.80 0.98
N ILE A 75 -0.45 6.38 -0.29
CA ILE A 75 -0.43 4.97 -0.70
C ILE A 75 0.75 4.76 -1.63
N LEU A 76 1.60 3.77 -1.33
CA LEU A 76 2.71 3.36 -2.17
C LEU A 76 2.40 2.02 -2.83
N ALA A 77 2.20 2.01 -4.15
CA ALA A 77 2.20 0.79 -4.94
C ALA A 77 3.64 0.43 -5.33
N GLN A 78 4.07 -0.78 -5.03
CA GLN A 78 5.44 -1.24 -5.27
C GLN A 78 5.46 -2.51 -6.12
N ARG A 79 6.37 -2.53 -7.11
CA ARG A 79 6.72 -3.72 -7.90
C ARG A 79 8.22 -3.94 -7.85
N LEU A 80 8.65 -5.19 -7.91
CA LEU A 80 10.07 -5.56 -7.97
C LEU A 80 10.42 -6.04 -9.38
N ALA A 81 11.38 -5.37 -10.01
CA ALA A 81 11.94 -5.78 -11.29
C ALA A 81 13.33 -6.39 -11.08
N LYS A 82 13.69 -7.35 -11.93
CA LYS A 82 15.04 -7.94 -11.89
C LYS A 82 16.06 -6.92 -12.38
N ARG A 83 17.18 -6.82 -11.67
CA ARG A 83 18.33 -6.04 -12.11
C ARG A 83 19.07 -6.77 -13.22
N LEU A 84 19.42 -6.07 -14.31
CA LEU A 84 20.27 -6.61 -15.38
C LEU A 84 21.67 -6.96 -14.85
N CYS A 85 22.24 -8.05 -15.38
CA CYS A 85 23.58 -8.51 -15.01
C CYS A 85 24.65 -7.48 -15.39
N GLY A 86 25.52 -7.11 -14.45
CA GLY A 86 26.60 -6.16 -14.71
C GLY A 86 27.66 -6.65 -15.70
N LYS A 87 27.78 -7.97 -15.93
CA LYS A 87 28.80 -8.59 -16.79
C LYS A 87 28.35 -8.82 -18.23
N CYS A 88 27.05 -9.07 -18.46
CA CYS A 88 26.53 -9.47 -19.78
C CYS A 88 25.38 -8.60 -20.30
N LYS A 89 24.97 -7.53 -19.60
CA LYS A 89 23.99 -6.60 -20.16
C LYS A 89 24.51 -6.00 -21.48
N GLN A 90 23.64 -5.93 -22.47
CA GLN A 90 23.95 -5.37 -23.79
C GLN A 90 23.08 -4.15 -24.04
N THR A 91 23.67 -3.13 -24.66
CA THR A 91 22.94 -1.96 -25.13
C THR A 91 22.27 -2.29 -26.46
N TYR A 92 21.03 -1.90 -26.63
CA TYR A 92 20.36 -1.88 -27.92
C TYR A 92 19.50 -0.62 -28.01
N ALA A 93 19.27 -0.16 -29.25
CA ALA A 93 18.29 0.89 -29.50
C ALA A 93 16.95 0.21 -29.82
N PRO A 94 15.92 0.38 -28.98
CA PRO A 94 14.61 -0.20 -29.27
C PRO A 94 14.04 0.40 -30.55
N ALA A 95 13.33 -0.41 -31.31
CA ALA A 95 12.59 0.07 -32.46
C ALA A 95 11.41 0.95 -32.01
N ALA A 96 10.90 1.80 -32.90
CA ALA A 96 9.86 2.78 -32.54
C ALA A 96 8.56 2.11 -32.06
N ASP A 97 8.24 0.93 -32.58
CA ASP A 97 7.11 0.08 -32.18
C ASP A 97 7.31 -0.51 -30.77
N GLU A 98 8.51 -1.02 -30.46
CA GLU A 98 8.85 -1.52 -29.13
C GLU A 98 8.79 -0.40 -28.08
N MET A 99 9.36 0.78 -28.38
CA MET A 99 9.28 1.94 -27.51
C MET A 99 7.82 2.36 -27.28
N LYS A 100 7.00 2.37 -28.33
CA LYS A 100 5.58 2.69 -28.22
C LYS A 100 4.84 1.68 -27.34
N HIS A 101 5.14 0.39 -27.48
CA HIS A 101 4.55 -0.66 -26.65
C HIS A 101 4.87 -0.47 -25.17
N ILE A 102 6.14 -0.21 -24.82
CA ILE A 102 6.56 0.03 -23.44
C ILE A 102 5.86 1.26 -22.84
N LEU A 103 5.76 2.36 -23.60
CA LEU A 103 5.07 3.56 -23.13
C LEU A 103 3.57 3.33 -22.93
N GLN A 104 2.93 2.53 -23.79
CA GLN A 104 1.53 2.16 -23.61
C GLN A 104 1.33 1.36 -22.32
N GLU A 105 2.12 0.30 -22.13
CA GLU A 105 1.99 -0.61 -20.99
C GLU A 105 2.32 0.05 -19.64
N TYR A 106 3.35 0.90 -19.57
CA TYR A 106 3.87 1.40 -18.29
C TYR A 106 3.58 2.87 -17.99
N CYS A 107 3.21 3.68 -18.98
CA CYS A 107 3.01 5.12 -18.81
C CYS A 107 1.59 5.61 -19.12
N SER A 108 0.83 4.86 -19.93
CA SER A 108 -0.47 5.32 -20.43
C SER A 108 -1.67 4.74 -19.67
N GLU A 109 -1.47 3.66 -18.90
CA GLU A 109 -2.49 3.00 -18.09
C GLU A 109 -2.40 3.32 -16.58
N LEU A 110 -1.74 4.42 -16.20
CA LEU A 110 -1.71 4.94 -14.84
C LEU A 110 -2.70 6.09 -14.63
#